data_AF-A0A355EW24-F1
#
_entry.id   AF-A0A355EW24-F1
#
_cell.length_a   1.000
_cell.length_b   1.000
_cell.length_c   1.000
_cell.angle_alpha   90.00
_cell.angle_beta   90.00
_cell.angle_gamma   90.00
#
_symmetry.space_group_name_H-M   'P 1'
#
loop_
_entity.id
_entity.type
_entity.pdbx_description
1 polymer ?
#
loop_
_entity_poly.entity_id
_entity_poly.type
_entity_poly.pdbx_seq_one_letter_code
_entity_poly.pdbx_strand_id
1 'polypeptide(L)'
;AVVAELCGATAHAGLVEPIEELARGLIESISGEAAVEAFARLVVVLSRLDATRGRRLAVLANMIMRTRRSDQVRPGFYPWWQLASEVALRADDFNALLNRGGDDAKAAILDVGGFGGGAIFVAAPVLSPLRVTEESLDRFREIAEQEDQAPWQRRIARASAKLWATGLLPQLLTWANRAELVRSEEALYDSRFGQVHERHLATVLRVIGYLARLLLDGDHPADGTDAIALLHTRAATLADAEHRSIVVGCTTALGYLGEWEPILTHLGPGEPWMHQAAHNVFKHWVSRDLAERERAARWIARRLRTHRDLAPEVRSTLGTLLERLEREIGRHIGWEEEGGVEGAEGA
;
A
#
# COMPACT_ATOMS: atom_id res chain seq x y z
N ALA A 1 -34.54 0.63 14.45
CA ALA A 1 -35.37 -0.32 13.68
C ALA A 1 -36.60 0.37 13.10
N VAL A 2 -37.56 0.80 13.92
CA VAL A 2 -38.82 1.42 13.48
C VAL A 2 -38.65 2.63 12.55
N VAL A 3 -37.73 3.56 12.85
CA VAL A 3 -37.45 4.73 11.98
C VAL A 3 -36.93 4.30 10.61
N ALA A 4 -36.03 3.32 10.55
CA ALA A 4 -35.49 2.81 9.28
C ALA A 4 -36.58 2.11 8.45
N GLU A 5 -37.46 1.35 9.10
CA GLU A 5 -38.58 0.67 8.43
C GLU A 5 -39.62 1.67 7.88
N LEU A 6 -39.96 2.70 8.65
CA LEU A 6 -40.88 3.77 8.22
C LEU A 6 -40.30 4.60 7.06
N CYS A 7 -39.02 4.96 7.13
CA CYS A 7 -38.35 5.67 6.06
C CYS A 7 -38.22 4.82 4.78
N GLY A 8 -37.94 3.52 4.94
CA GLY A 8 -37.88 2.58 3.81
C GLY A 8 -39.24 2.39 3.11
N ALA A 9 -40.34 2.42 3.86
CA ALA A 9 -41.69 2.24 3.31
C ALA A 9 -42.20 3.47 2.54
N THR A 10 -41.72 4.67 2.84
CA THR A 10 -42.24 5.93 2.27
C THR A 10 -41.52 6.40 1.02
N ALA A 11 -40.26 5.96 0.79
CA ALA A 11 -39.41 6.35 -0.35
C ALA A 11 -39.34 7.88 -0.61
N HIS A 12 -39.61 8.70 0.40
CA HIS A 12 -39.78 10.14 0.24
C HIS A 12 -38.43 10.86 0.25
N ALA A 13 -38.08 11.56 -0.84
CA ALA A 13 -36.77 12.23 -1.00
C ALA A 13 -36.45 13.26 0.09
N GLY A 14 -37.46 13.93 0.65
CA GLY A 14 -37.29 14.88 1.77
C GLY A 14 -36.79 14.24 3.09
N LEU A 15 -36.67 12.90 3.15
CA LEU A 15 -36.12 12.21 4.31
C LEU A 15 -34.59 12.02 4.24
N VAL A 16 -33.95 12.26 3.10
CA VAL A 16 -32.52 12.02 2.90
C VAL A 16 -31.66 12.80 3.91
N GLU A 17 -31.88 14.11 4.03
CA GLU A 17 -31.13 14.99 4.93
C GLU A 17 -31.37 14.66 6.42
N PRO A 18 -32.63 14.58 6.91
CA PRO A 18 -32.90 14.19 8.29
C PRO A 18 -32.30 12.83 8.68
N ILE A 19 -32.32 11.85 7.76
CA ILE A 19 -31.72 10.53 8.01
C ILE A 19 -30.20 10.62 8.09
N GLU A 20 -29.55 11.36 7.18
CA GLU A 20 -28.10 11.55 7.23
C GLU A 20 -27.68 12.24 8.54
N GLU A 21 -28.36 13.31 8.93
CA GLU A 21 -28.08 14.04 10.18
C GLU A 21 -28.26 13.17 11.42
N LEU A 22 -29.38 12.44 11.48
CA LEU A 22 -29.64 11.47 12.55
C LEU A 22 -28.52 10.43 12.61
N ALA A 23 -28.17 9.84 11.46
CA ALA A 23 -27.15 8.82 11.42
C ALA A 23 -25.78 9.36 11.86
N ARG A 24 -25.37 10.53 11.36
CA ARG A 24 -24.13 11.20 11.79
C ARG A 24 -24.09 11.45 13.29
N GLY A 25 -25.20 11.90 13.88
CA GLY A 25 -25.31 12.08 15.33
C GLY A 25 -25.23 10.77 16.12
N LEU A 26 -25.71 9.67 15.55
CA LEU A 26 -25.72 8.37 16.22
C LEU A 26 -24.36 7.64 16.20
N ILE A 27 -23.52 7.82 15.16
CA ILE A 27 -22.28 7.03 14.96
C ILE A 27 -21.40 6.95 16.22
N GLU A 28 -21.27 8.06 16.93
CA GLU A 28 -20.41 8.16 18.13
C GLU A 28 -21.00 7.46 19.38
N SER A 29 -22.27 7.05 19.35
CA SER A 29 -22.99 6.50 20.52
C SER A 29 -23.40 5.03 20.42
N ILE A 30 -23.43 4.43 19.22
CA ILE A 30 -23.81 3.02 18.95
C ILE A 30 -22.99 2.02 19.78
N SER A 31 -23.55 1.30 20.74
CA SER A 31 -22.78 0.29 21.49
C SER A 31 -23.47 -1.08 21.44
N GLY A 32 -22.70 -2.14 21.22
CA GLY A 32 -23.19 -3.52 21.14
C GLY A 32 -23.83 -3.90 19.80
N GLU A 33 -23.98 -5.21 19.61
CA GLU A 33 -24.35 -5.83 18.33
C GLU A 33 -25.71 -5.35 17.79
N ALA A 34 -26.74 -5.28 18.65
CA ALA A 34 -28.08 -4.85 18.24
C ALA A 34 -28.12 -3.38 17.76
N ALA A 35 -27.31 -2.51 18.37
CA ALA A 35 -27.23 -1.11 17.96
C ALA A 35 -26.50 -0.97 16.62
N VAL A 36 -25.43 -1.76 16.42
CA VAL A 36 -24.70 -1.82 15.15
C VAL A 36 -25.59 -2.33 14.02
N GLU A 37 -26.40 -3.36 14.27
CA GLU A 37 -27.38 -3.85 13.29
C GLU A 37 -28.42 -2.78 12.95
N ALA A 38 -29.00 -2.12 13.96
CA ALA A 38 -29.97 -1.05 13.74
C ALA A 38 -29.37 0.12 12.93
N PHE A 39 -28.12 0.47 13.21
CA PHE A 39 -27.40 1.51 12.47
C PHE A 39 -27.08 1.08 11.04
N ALA A 40 -26.63 -0.16 10.82
CA ALA A 40 -26.40 -0.68 9.48
C ALA A 40 -27.68 -0.61 8.62
N ARG A 41 -28.84 -0.97 9.18
CA ARG A 41 -30.14 -0.83 8.49
C ARG A 41 -30.46 0.63 8.14
N LEU A 42 -30.13 1.58 9.01
CA LEU A 42 -30.32 3.02 8.74
C LEU A 42 -29.47 3.47 7.55
N VAL A 43 -28.20 3.05 7.49
CA VAL A 43 -27.30 3.36 6.38
C VAL A 43 -27.76 2.69 5.07
N VAL A 44 -28.29 1.47 5.12
CA VAL A 44 -28.90 0.80 3.96
C VAL A 44 -30.11 1.58 3.45
N VAL A 45 -30.98 2.07 4.34
CA VAL A 45 -32.13 2.90 3.96
C VAL A 45 -31.67 4.20 3.32
N LEU A 46 -30.69 4.89 3.90
CA LEU A 46 -30.10 6.08 3.28
C LEU A 46 -29.54 5.77 1.91
N SER A 47 -28.84 4.65 1.75
CA SER A 47 -28.25 4.23 0.46
C SER A 47 -29.30 3.93 -0.61
N ARG A 48 -30.53 3.51 -0.22
CA ARG A 48 -31.66 3.32 -1.14
C ARG A 48 -32.30 4.64 -1.57
N LEU A 49 -32.33 5.64 -0.68
CA LEU A 49 -32.89 6.96 -0.95
C LEU A 49 -31.90 7.84 -1.74
N ASP A 50 -30.63 7.84 -1.32
CA ASP A 50 -29.51 8.54 -1.95
C ASP A 50 -28.24 7.67 -1.79
N ALA A 51 -27.90 6.96 -2.86
CA ALA A 51 -26.76 6.06 -2.87
C ALA A 51 -25.43 6.78 -2.58
N THR A 52 -25.30 8.05 -2.97
CA THR A 52 -24.07 8.82 -2.79
C THR A 52 -23.88 9.22 -1.33
N ARG A 53 -24.89 9.78 -0.68
CA ARG A 53 -24.85 10.10 0.75
C ARG A 53 -24.72 8.83 1.60
N GLY A 54 -25.42 7.77 1.24
CA GLY A 54 -25.32 6.46 1.89
C GLY A 54 -23.90 5.89 1.90
N ARG A 55 -23.22 5.87 0.73
CA ARG A 55 -21.83 5.41 0.63
C ARG A 55 -20.86 6.26 1.45
N ARG A 56 -20.98 7.59 1.39
CA ARG A 56 -20.12 8.52 2.16
C ARG A 56 -20.29 8.32 3.67
N LEU A 57 -21.53 8.21 4.14
CA LEU A 57 -21.83 7.91 5.54
C LEU A 57 -21.28 6.56 5.98
N ALA A 58 -21.38 5.53 5.12
CA ALA A 58 -20.87 4.21 5.44
C ALA A 58 -19.35 4.21 5.67
N VAL A 59 -18.60 4.93 4.83
CA VAL A 59 -17.14 5.07 4.98
C VAL A 59 -16.78 5.87 6.23
N LEU A 60 -17.50 6.97 6.52
CA LEU A 60 -17.35 7.73 7.77
C LEU A 60 -17.58 6.87 9.01
N ALA A 61 -18.68 6.14 9.04
CA ALA A 61 -19.01 5.23 10.13
C ALA A 61 -17.95 4.12 10.28
N ASN A 62 -17.47 3.55 9.16
CA ASN A 62 -16.42 2.52 9.21
C ASN A 62 -15.12 3.06 9.83
N MET A 63 -14.75 4.30 9.48
CA MET A 63 -13.58 4.97 10.07
C MET A 63 -13.75 5.16 11.58
N ILE A 64 -14.88 5.72 12.03
CA ILE A 64 -15.14 5.96 13.46
C ILE A 64 -15.18 4.63 14.24
N MET A 65 -15.91 3.65 13.72
CA MET A 65 -16.04 2.33 14.33
C MET A 65 -14.70 1.61 14.47
N ARG A 66 -13.79 1.74 13.49
CA ARG A 66 -12.47 1.11 13.53
C ARG A 66 -11.46 1.84 14.40
N THR A 67 -11.52 3.17 14.46
CA THR A 67 -10.45 3.99 15.07
C THR A 67 -10.76 4.47 16.47
N ARG A 68 -12.05 4.64 16.82
CA ARG A 68 -12.47 5.17 18.12
C ARG A 68 -13.22 4.14 18.96
N ARG A 69 -13.82 3.13 18.31
CA ARG A 69 -14.87 2.30 18.92
C ARG A 69 -14.71 0.80 18.68
N SER A 70 -13.53 0.34 18.26
CA SER A 70 -13.28 -1.05 17.84
C SER A 70 -13.80 -2.08 18.84
N ASP A 71 -13.62 -1.80 20.12
CA ASP A 71 -13.93 -2.73 21.21
C ASP A 71 -15.43 -2.75 21.54
N GLN A 72 -16.15 -1.69 21.20
CA GLN A 72 -17.58 -1.51 21.51
C GLN A 72 -18.49 -1.97 20.37
N VAL A 73 -18.04 -1.81 19.12
CA VAL A 73 -18.86 -2.06 17.93
C VAL A 73 -18.41 -3.30 17.15
N ARG A 74 -17.20 -3.82 17.41
CA ARG A 74 -16.60 -4.95 16.69
C ARG A 74 -16.81 -4.82 15.18
N PRO A 75 -16.16 -3.89 14.48
CA PRO A 75 -16.47 -3.54 13.08
C PRO A 75 -16.29 -4.70 12.07
N GLY A 76 -15.76 -5.85 12.47
CA GLY A 76 -15.77 -7.10 11.70
C GLY A 76 -17.03 -7.95 11.87
N PHE A 77 -18.01 -7.52 12.67
CA PHE A 77 -19.23 -8.25 12.95
C PHE A 77 -20.32 -8.03 11.87
N TYR A 78 -21.13 -9.05 11.66
CA TYR A 78 -22.29 -9.01 10.77
C TYR A 78 -23.46 -8.25 11.42
N PRO A 79 -24.17 -7.32 10.75
CA PRO A 79 -24.17 -7.07 9.31
C PRO A 79 -23.24 -5.95 8.84
N TRP A 80 -22.61 -5.21 9.74
CA TRP A 80 -21.80 -4.04 9.37
C TRP A 80 -20.67 -4.40 8.40
N TRP A 81 -19.96 -5.50 8.66
CA TRP A 81 -18.88 -5.97 7.79
C TRP A 81 -19.35 -6.16 6.34
N GLN A 82 -20.52 -6.77 6.14
CA GLN A 82 -21.07 -6.98 4.79
C GLN A 82 -21.30 -5.63 4.11
N LEU A 83 -22.02 -4.72 4.77
CA LEU A 83 -22.32 -3.39 4.23
C LEU A 83 -21.04 -2.63 3.88
N ALA A 84 -20.08 -2.56 4.80
CA ALA A 84 -18.83 -1.84 4.59
C ALA A 84 -17.99 -2.43 3.44
N SER A 85 -18.06 -3.76 3.22
CA SER A 85 -17.33 -4.42 2.13
C SER A 85 -17.96 -4.20 0.74
N GLU A 86 -19.24 -3.85 0.67
CA GLU A 86 -19.97 -3.60 -0.57
C GLU A 86 -19.92 -2.13 -1.01
N VAL A 87 -19.46 -1.23 -0.13
CA VAL A 87 -19.36 0.20 -0.42
C VAL A 87 -18.10 0.50 -1.22
N ALA A 88 -18.29 1.04 -2.43
CA ALA A 88 -17.21 1.53 -3.29
C ALA A 88 -17.41 3.02 -3.59
N LEU A 89 -16.49 3.86 -3.10
CA LEU A 89 -16.49 5.30 -3.39
C LEU A 89 -15.99 5.58 -4.81
N ARG A 90 -16.56 6.61 -5.44
CA ARG A 90 -16.10 7.16 -6.72
C ARG A 90 -15.21 8.40 -6.50
N ALA A 91 -14.49 8.83 -7.52
CA ALA A 91 -13.66 10.04 -7.47
C ALA A 91 -14.40 11.26 -6.87
N ASP A 92 -15.63 11.53 -7.33
CA ASP A 92 -16.44 12.64 -6.80
C ASP A 92 -16.81 12.50 -5.32
N ASP A 93 -16.91 11.26 -4.82
CA ASP A 93 -17.13 11.01 -3.39
C ASP A 93 -15.88 11.36 -2.59
N PHE A 94 -14.69 11.00 -3.09
CA PHE A 94 -13.43 11.38 -2.46
C PHE A 94 -13.21 12.89 -2.50
N ASN A 95 -13.49 13.56 -3.62
CA ASN A 95 -13.39 15.02 -3.72
C ASN A 95 -14.27 15.69 -2.66
N ALA A 96 -15.53 15.27 -2.56
CA ALA A 96 -16.47 15.83 -1.60
C ALA A 96 -16.04 15.60 -0.14
N LEU A 97 -15.56 14.39 0.19
CA LEU A 97 -15.13 14.04 1.55
C LEU A 97 -13.84 14.77 1.95
N LEU A 98 -12.85 14.82 1.06
CA LEU A 98 -11.59 15.54 1.30
C LEU A 98 -11.83 17.03 1.50
N ASN A 99 -12.66 17.64 0.64
CA ASN A 99 -12.95 19.08 0.71
C ASN A 99 -13.82 19.45 1.92
N ARG A 100 -14.63 18.51 2.45
CA ARG A 100 -15.39 18.72 3.69
C ARG A 100 -14.49 18.78 4.94
N GLY A 101 -13.30 18.17 4.87
CA GLY A 101 -12.34 18.18 5.96
C GLY A 101 -12.74 17.30 7.16
N GLY A 102 -12.00 17.43 8.27
CA GLY A 102 -12.29 16.73 9.53
C GLY A 102 -12.39 15.21 9.36
N ASP A 103 -13.43 14.63 9.95
CA ASP A 103 -13.66 13.18 9.95
C ASP A 103 -14.04 12.63 8.59
N ASP A 104 -14.72 13.41 7.75
CA ASP A 104 -15.06 13.02 6.39
C ASP A 104 -13.77 12.81 5.56
N ALA A 105 -12.81 13.72 5.67
CA ALA A 105 -11.51 13.58 5.00
C ALA A 105 -10.70 12.39 5.56
N LYS A 106 -10.67 12.20 6.88
CA LYS A 106 -10.02 11.03 7.49
C LYS A 106 -10.65 9.71 7.06
N ALA A 107 -11.97 9.68 6.85
CA ALA A 107 -12.66 8.51 6.35
C ALA A 107 -12.29 8.19 4.90
N ALA A 108 -12.23 9.21 4.03
CA ALA A 108 -11.73 9.07 2.66
C ALA A 108 -10.29 8.52 2.62
N ILE A 109 -9.39 9.03 3.47
CA ILE A 109 -8.00 8.59 3.57
C ILE A 109 -7.91 7.12 4.02
N LEU A 110 -8.71 6.73 5.02
CA LEU A 110 -8.74 5.35 5.51
C LEU A 110 -9.21 4.37 4.43
N ASP A 111 -10.26 4.74 3.70
CA ASP A 111 -10.83 3.91 2.63
C ASP A 111 -9.85 3.74 1.47
N VAL A 112 -9.35 4.84 0.91
CA VAL A 112 -8.44 4.81 -0.24
C VAL A 112 -7.10 4.16 0.10
N GLY A 113 -6.60 4.35 1.32
CA GLY A 113 -5.40 3.68 1.84
C GLY A 113 -5.57 2.16 1.93
N GLY A 114 -6.79 1.68 2.20
CA GLY A 114 -7.15 0.26 2.13
C GLY A 114 -6.78 -0.37 0.80
N PHE A 115 -7.31 0.20 -0.31
CA PHE A 115 -7.10 -0.29 -1.67
C PHE A 115 -5.67 -0.12 -2.20
N GLY A 116 -5.01 1.00 -1.89
CA GLY A 116 -3.63 1.26 -2.34
C GLY A 116 -2.60 0.34 -1.68
N GLY A 117 -2.84 -0.04 -0.42
CA GLY A 117 -1.89 -0.79 0.41
C GLY A 117 -1.49 -2.16 -0.10
N GLY A 118 -2.43 -2.92 -0.68
CA GLY A 118 -2.16 -4.28 -1.15
C GLY A 118 -1.18 -4.31 -2.33
N ALA A 119 -1.32 -3.38 -3.27
CA ALA A 119 -0.43 -3.30 -4.43
C ALA A 119 0.98 -2.86 -4.03
N ILE A 120 1.08 -1.82 -3.19
CA ILE A 120 2.38 -1.31 -2.74
C ILE A 120 3.19 -2.35 -1.93
N PHE A 121 2.48 -3.21 -1.20
CA PHE A 121 3.08 -4.22 -0.34
C PHE A 121 3.83 -5.30 -1.12
N VAL A 122 3.34 -5.64 -2.32
CA VAL A 122 3.92 -6.70 -3.17
C VAL A 122 4.62 -6.17 -4.41
N ALA A 123 5.13 -4.94 -4.39
CA ALA A 123 5.77 -4.34 -5.57
C ALA A 123 4.89 -4.35 -6.84
N ALA A 124 3.56 -4.35 -6.73
CA ALA A 124 2.68 -4.34 -7.90
C ALA A 124 2.35 -2.90 -8.33
N PRO A 125 2.07 -2.64 -9.61
CA PRO A 125 1.51 -1.36 -10.03
C PRO A 125 0.13 -1.18 -9.41
N VAL A 126 -0.16 0.03 -8.93
CA VAL A 126 -1.52 0.38 -8.50
C VAL A 126 -2.41 0.46 -9.74
N LEU A 127 -3.22 -0.57 -9.95
CA LEU A 127 -4.18 -0.60 -11.05
C LEU A 127 -5.28 0.45 -10.81
N SER A 128 -5.58 1.23 -11.85
CA SER A 128 -6.60 2.29 -11.87
C SER A 128 -6.41 3.31 -10.74
N PRO A 129 -5.46 4.26 -10.85
CA PRO A 129 -5.31 5.34 -9.88
C PRO A 129 -6.61 6.12 -9.76
N LEU A 130 -6.88 6.59 -8.54
CA LEU A 130 -8.04 7.40 -8.27
C LEU A 130 -7.72 8.87 -8.60
N ARG A 131 -8.35 9.40 -9.65
CA ARG A 131 -8.17 10.79 -10.09
C ARG A 131 -9.12 11.70 -9.30
N VAL A 132 -8.58 12.41 -8.32
CA VAL A 132 -9.26 13.50 -7.60
C VAL A 132 -8.88 14.85 -8.20
N THR A 133 -9.58 15.93 -7.85
CA THR A 133 -9.23 17.28 -8.31
C THR A 133 -7.96 17.78 -7.62
N GLU A 134 -7.28 18.76 -8.22
CA GLU A 134 -6.12 19.42 -7.60
C GLU A 134 -6.48 20.05 -6.25
N GLU A 135 -7.65 20.68 -6.13
CA GLU A 135 -8.14 21.20 -4.85
C GLU A 135 -8.18 20.12 -3.76
N SER A 136 -8.67 18.92 -4.09
CA SER A 136 -8.72 17.81 -3.13
C SER A 136 -7.34 17.22 -2.84
N LEU A 137 -6.40 17.25 -3.80
CA LEU A 137 -4.99 16.92 -3.54
C LEU A 137 -4.33 17.94 -2.61
N ASP A 138 -4.62 19.23 -2.76
CA ASP A 138 -4.15 20.29 -1.87
C ASP A 138 -4.65 20.06 -0.45
N ARG A 139 -5.96 19.82 -0.28
CA ARG A 139 -6.53 19.46 1.03
C ARG A 139 -5.89 18.21 1.62
N PHE A 140 -5.65 17.18 0.80
CA PHE A 140 -4.96 15.97 1.26
C PHE A 140 -3.53 16.26 1.73
N ARG A 141 -2.80 17.14 1.04
CA ARG A 141 -1.46 17.59 1.44
C ARG A 141 -1.49 18.38 2.75
N GLU A 142 -2.40 19.34 2.89
CA GLU A 142 -2.58 20.13 4.12
C GLU A 142 -2.85 19.21 5.34
N ILE A 143 -3.70 18.20 5.18
CA ILE A 143 -3.96 17.20 6.23
C ILE A 143 -2.69 16.43 6.58
N ALA A 144 -1.90 16.04 5.58
CA ALA A 144 -0.66 15.30 5.79
C ALA A 144 0.44 16.14 6.46
N GLU A 145 0.51 17.44 6.19
CA GLU A 145 1.47 18.33 6.85
C GLU A 145 1.20 18.46 8.35
N GLN A 146 -0.07 18.41 8.74
CA GLN A 146 -0.53 18.56 10.12
C GLN A 146 -0.56 17.25 10.92
N GLU A 147 -0.43 16.09 10.27
CA GLU A 147 -0.57 14.79 10.93
C GLU A 147 0.70 14.37 11.68
N ASP A 148 0.54 14.10 12.98
CA ASP A 148 1.62 13.72 13.89
C ASP A 148 1.50 12.27 14.40
N GLN A 149 0.34 11.63 14.23
CA GLN A 149 0.10 10.28 14.73
C GLN A 149 0.60 9.24 13.74
N ALA A 150 1.56 8.42 14.16
CA ALA A 150 2.15 7.36 13.35
C ALA A 150 1.13 6.44 12.62
N PRO A 151 0.01 6.00 13.24
CA PRO A 151 -1.00 5.22 12.53
C PRO A 151 -1.67 5.97 11.36
N TRP A 152 -1.89 7.28 11.50
CA TRP A 152 -2.50 8.09 10.45
C TRP A 152 -1.49 8.46 9.36
N GLN A 153 -0.25 8.76 9.71
CA GLN A 153 0.83 8.97 8.73
C GLN A 153 0.99 7.76 7.80
N ARG A 154 0.94 6.55 8.36
CA ARG A 154 0.91 5.32 7.57
C ARG A 154 -0.28 5.26 6.61
N ARG A 155 -1.48 5.58 7.07
CA ARG A 155 -2.70 5.56 6.24
C ARG A 155 -2.63 6.59 5.12
N ILE A 156 -2.12 7.78 5.41
CA ILE A 156 -1.87 8.85 4.44
C ILE A 156 -0.84 8.38 3.40
N ALA A 157 0.26 7.75 3.81
CA ALA A 157 1.23 7.18 2.86
C ALA A 157 0.59 6.14 1.93
N ARG A 158 -0.25 5.23 2.45
CA ARG A 158 -0.98 4.27 1.58
C ARG A 158 -1.94 4.96 0.63
N ALA A 159 -2.63 5.99 1.11
CA ALA A 159 -3.58 6.77 0.32
C ALA A 159 -2.89 7.50 -0.83
N SER A 160 -1.72 8.10 -0.59
CA SER A 160 -0.98 8.84 -1.62
C SER A 160 -0.60 7.98 -2.81
N ALA A 161 -0.27 6.69 -2.59
CA ALA A 161 -0.01 5.75 -3.66
C ALA A 161 -1.23 5.50 -4.57
N LYS A 162 -2.45 5.46 -4.01
CA LYS A 162 -3.67 5.26 -4.82
C LYS A 162 -4.15 6.54 -5.49
N LEU A 163 -3.89 7.69 -4.87
CA LEU A 163 -4.20 9.02 -5.40
C LEU A 163 -3.15 9.54 -6.40
N TRP A 164 -2.01 8.86 -6.53
CA TRP A 164 -0.83 9.37 -7.26
C TRP A 164 -0.41 10.77 -6.77
N ALA A 165 -0.50 11.00 -5.46
CA ALA A 165 -0.16 12.27 -4.85
C ALA A 165 1.37 12.43 -4.70
N THR A 166 2.08 12.53 -5.84
CA THR A 166 3.54 12.67 -5.88
C THR A 166 4.04 13.91 -5.15
N GLY A 167 3.24 14.98 -5.13
CA GLY A 167 3.52 16.19 -4.33
C GLY A 167 3.62 15.97 -2.82
N LEU A 168 3.25 14.78 -2.31
CA LEU A 168 3.44 14.41 -0.90
C LEU A 168 4.86 13.90 -0.59
N LEU A 169 5.67 13.60 -1.61
CA LEU A 169 6.99 13.00 -1.42
C LEU A 169 7.87 13.76 -0.40
N PRO A 170 7.97 15.11 -0.39
CA PRO A 170 8.75 15.83 0.61
C PRO A 170 8.32 15.55 2.07
N GLN A 171 7.01 15.45 2.31
CA GLN A 171 6.48 15.12 3.63
C GLN A 171 6.79 13.66 4.02
N LEU A 172 6.69 12.72 3.07
CA LEU A 172 7.07 11.32 3.32
C LEU A 172 8.55 11.17 3.65
N LEU A 173 9.43 11.93 3.00
CA LEU A 173 10.87 11.95 3.31
C LEU A 173 11.13 12.48 4.72
N THR A 174 10.39 13.50 5.15
CA THR A 174 10.43 13.99 6.53
C THR A 174 9.98 12.92 7.52
N TRP A 175 8.89 12.20 7.21
CA TRP A 175 8.40 11.09 8.03
C TRP A 175 9.36 9.91 8.11
N ALA A 176 10.07 9.58 7.03
CA ALA A 176 11.01 8.46 7.01
C ALA A 176 12.11 8.56 8.10
N ASN A 177 12.35 9.76 8.64
CA ASN A 177 13.32 10.01 9.70
C ASN A 177 12.73 10.04 11.13
N ARG A 178 11.42 9.79 11.30
CA ARG A 178 10.76 9.82 12.61
C ARG A 178 10.94 8.50 13.37
N ALA A 179 11.40 8.58 14.62
CA ALA A 179 11.63 7.43 15.49
C ALA A 179 10.32 6.70 15.87
N GLU A 180 9.19 7.41 15.86
CA GLU A 180 7.87 6.85 16.15
C GLU A 180 7.49 5.79 15.12
N LEU A 181 7.74 6.04 13.83
CA LEU A 181 7.39 5.13 12.73
C LEU A 181 8.26 3.87 12.70
N VAL A 182 9.49 3.96 13.25
CA VAL A 182 10.38 2.81 13.46
C VAL A 182 9.84 1.91 14.56
N ARG A 183 9.23 2.48 15.61
CA ARG A 183 8.75 1.75 16.80
C ARG A 183 7.31 1.25 16.67
N SER A 184 6.44 1.99 15.99
CA SER A 184 5.03 1.62 15.85
C SER A 184 4.82 0.52 14.80
N GLU A 185 4.01 -0.48 15.13
CA GLU A 185 3.63 -1.58 14.23
C GLU A 185 2.11 -1.75 14.14
N GLU A 186 1.65 -2.34 13.04
CA GLU A 186 0.26 -2.72 12.84
C GLU A 186 0.18 -4.12 12.22
N ALA A 187 -0.85 -4.87 12.59
CA ALA A 187 -1.22 -6.12 11.93
C ALA A 187 -1.95 -5.82 10.62
N LEU A 188 -1.47 -6.40 9.53
CA LEU A 188 -2.04 -6.34 8.19
C LEU A 188 -2.62 -7.68 7.84
N TYR A 189 -3.87 -7.68 7.39
CA TYR A 189 -4.52 -8.88 6.90
C TYR A 189 -4.57 -8.82 5.38
N ASP A 190 -3.83 -9.72 4.73
CA ASP A 190 -3.89 -9.95 3.29
C ASP A 190 -4.64 -11.26 3.04
N SER A 191 -5.57 -11.27 2.08
CA SER A 191 -6.39 -12.45 1.78
C SER A 191 -5.59 -13.64 1.24
N ARG A 192 -4.38 -13.40 0.71
CA ARG A 192 -3.49 -14.44 0.16
C ARG A 192 -2.41 -14.86 1.13
N PHE A 193 -1.93 -13.93 1.97
CA PHE A 193 -0.77 -14.17 2.84
C PHE A 193 -1.13 -14.26 4.33
N GLY A 194 -2.39 -14.02 4.70
CA GLY A 194 -2.83 -14.01 6.08
C GLY A 194 -2.38 -12.75 6.82
N GLN A 195 -2.05 -12.91 8.11
CA GLN A 195 -1.67 -11.81 8.97
C GLN A 195 -0.16 -11.54 8.92
N VAL A 196 0.22 -10.29 8.69
CA VAL A 196 1.61 -9.81 8.66
C VAL A 196 1.76 -8.65 9.64
N HIS A 197 2.80 -8.66 10.48
CA HIS A 197 3.12 -7.54 11.37
C HIS A 197 4.20 -6.67 10.74
N GLU A 198 3.91 -5.38 10.62
CA GLU A 198 4.81 -4.46 9.94
C GLU A 198 4.97 -3.13 10.70
N ARG A 199 6.21 -2.66 10.81
CA ARG A 199 6.51 -1.28 11.25
C ARG A 199 5.96 -0.28 10.25
N HIS A 200 5.34 0.79 10.74
CA HIS A 200 4.73 1.81 9.88
C HIS A 200 5.73 2.42 8.89
N LEU A 201 6.99 2.59 9.29
CA LEU A 201 8.05 3.06 8.41
C LEU A 201 8.21 2.21 7.15
N ALA A 202 8.06 0.89 7.22
CA ALA A 202 8.19 0.02 6.05
C ALA A 202 7.16 0.36 4.97
N THR A 203 5.92 0.67 5.38
CA THR A 203 4.88 1.17 4.47
C THR A 203 5.30 2.51 3.85
N VAL A 204 5.80 3.45 4.66
CA VAL A 204 6.25 4.78 4.18
C VAL A 204 7.37 4.64 3.14
N LEU A 205 8.38 3.79 3.39
CA LEU A 205 9.49 3.55 2.46
C LEU A 205 8.99 3.01 1.12
N ARG A 206 8.08 2.02 1.12
CA ARG A 206 7.51 1.48 -0.13
C ARG A 206 6.78 2.55 -0.93
N VAL A 207 6.03 3.42 -0.25
CA VAL A 207 5.30 4.52 -0.90
C VAL A 207 6.28 5.54 -1.48
N ILE A 208 7.37 5.87 -0.77
CA ILE A 208 8.44 6.73 -1.28
C ILE A 208 8.99 6.16 -2.60
N GLY A 209 9.35 4.87 -2.61
CA GLY A 209 9.85 4.21 -3.83
C GLY A 209 8.84 4.20 -4.97
N TYR A 210 7.57 3.93 -4.66
CA TYR A 210 6.49 3.93 -5.65
C TYR A 210 6.24 5.32 -6.26
N LEU A 211 6.11 6.37 -5.44
CA LEU A 211 5.87 7.72 -5.92
C LEU A 211 7.09 8.29 -6.67
N ALA A 212 8.31 7.99 -6.20
CA ALA A 212 9.52 8.33 -6.93
C ALA A 212 9.56 7.65 -8.30
N ARG A 213 9.12 6.38 -8.39
CA ARG A 213 8.99 5.71 -9.69
C ARG A 213 7.98 6.40 -10.61
N LEU A 214 6.84 6.85 -10.10
CA LEU A 214 5.87 7.60 -10.90
C LEU A 214 6.44 8.91 -11.45
N LEU A 215 7.29 9.60 -10.67
CA LEU A 215 7.98 10.81 -11.11
C LEU A 215 9.02 10.52 -12.19
N LEU A 216 9.78 9.42 -12.04
CA LEU A 216 10.75 8.97 -13.05
C LEU A 216 10.10 8.57 -14.37
N ASP A 217 8.94 7.92 -14.33
CA ASP A 217 8.18 7.54 -15.52
C ASP A 217 7.39 8.72 -16.13
N GLY A 218 7.28 9.84 -15.41
CA GLY A 218 6.53 11.03 -15.81
C GLY A 218 7.41 12.21 -16.22
N ASP A 219 6.84 13.42 -16.16
CA ASP A 219 7.49 14.65 -16.66
C ASP A 219 8.37 15.36 -15.62
N HIS A 220 8.49 14.81 -14.41
CA HIS A 220 9.18 15.43 -13.28
C HIS A 220 10.23 14.51 -12.61
N PRO A 221 11.16 13.90 -13.37
CA PRO A 221 12.12 12.95 -12.81
C PRO A 221 13.04 13.57 -11.74
N ALA A 222 13.34 14.88 -11.85
CA ALA A 222 14.19 15.59 -10.89
C ALA A 222 13.61 15.57 -9.47
N ASP A 223 12.28 15.61 -9.33
CA ASP A 223 11.58 15.67 -8.04
C ASP A 223 11.68 14.34 -7.26
N GLY A 224 12.08 13.25 -7.91
CA GLY A 224 12.32 11.95 -7.28
C GLY A 224 13.73 11.76 -6.71
N THR A 225 14.67 12.67 -6.98
CA THR A 225 16.11 12.47 -6.70
C THR A 225 16.40 12.24 -5.21
N ASP A 226 15.80 13.07 -4.34
CA ASP A 226 16.01 12.96 -2.89
C ASP A 226 15.46 11.65 -2.32
N ALA A 227 14.36 11.15 -2.89
CA ALA A 227 13.80 9.86 -2.51
C ALA A 227 14.71 8.70 -2.89
N ILE A 228 15.31 8.74 -4.08
CA ILE A 228 16.28 7.74 -4.54
C ILE A 228 17.50 7.77 -3.61
N ALA A 229 18.06 8.96 -3.34
CA ALA A 229 19.21 9.14 -2.47
C ALA A 229 18.94 8.63 -1.04
N LEU A 230 17.76 8.92 -0.47
CA LEU A 230 17.34 8.44 0.84
C LEU A 230 17.28 6.91 0.87
N LEU A 231 16.67 6.27 -0.14
CA LEU A 231 16.52 4.82 -0.19
C LEU A 231 17.86 4.10 -0.33
N HIS A 232 18.78 4.61 -1.17
CA HIS A 232 20.13 4.06 -1.28
C HIS A 232 20.95 4.25 -0.01
N THR A 233 20.92 5.45 0.57
CA THR A 233 21.61 5.75 1.84
C THR A 233 21.12 4.82 2.94
N ARG A 234 19.79 4.64 3.03
CA ARG A 234 19.21 3.76 4.02
C ARG A 234 19.60 2.31 3.79
N ALA A 235 19.51 1.80 2.57
CA ALA A 235 19.93 0.43 2.25
C ALA A 235 21.41 0.17 2.57
N ALA A 236 22.29 1.16 2.33
CA ALA A 236 23.72 1.06 2.65
C ALA A 236 24.01 1.11 4.17
N THR A 237 23.10 1.68 4.97
CA THR A 237 23.25 1.88 6.42
C THR A 237 22.30 1.02 7.24
N LEU A 238 21.55 0.09 6.62
CA LEU A 238 20.71 -0.88 7.32
C LEU A 238 21.58 -1.70 8.26
N ALA A 239 21.44 -1.45 9.56
CA ALA A 239 22.15 -2.23 10.57
C ALA A 239 21.58 -3.65 10.65
N ASP A 240 22.40 -4.62 11.03
CA ASP A 240 21.97 -6.01 11.26
C ASP A 240 20.85 -6.13 12.32
N ALA A 241 20.72 -5.13 13.19
CA ALA A 241 19.69 -5.05 14.23
C ALA A 241 18.38 -4.37 13.77
N GLU A 242 18.28 -3.90 12.53
CA GLU A 242 17.07 -3.26 12.03
C GLU A 242 15.90 -4.26 11.98
N HIS A 243 14.69 -3.81 12.29
CA HIS A 243 13.51 -4.67 12.23
C HIS A 243 13.29 -5.21 10.82
N ARG A 244 13.05 -6.52 10.70
CA ARG A 244 12.91 -7.22 9.42
C ARG A 244 11.98 -6.50 8.43
N SER A 245 10.80 -6.07 8.87
CA SER A 245 9.85 -5.39 7.99
C SER A 245 10.39 -4.10 7.36
N ILE A 246 11.29 -3.36 8.03
CA ILE A 246 11.88 -2.12 7.51
C ILE A 246 12.87 -2.44 6.39
N VAL A 247 13.70 -3.46 6.58
CA VAL A 247 14.58 -4.00 5.53
C VAL A 247 13.76 -4.41 4.30
N VAL A 248 12.65 -5.13 4.52
CA VAL A 248 11.73 -5.53 3.43
C VAL A 248 11.09 -4.31 2.76
N GLY A 249 10.64 -3.32 3.53
CA GLY A 249 10.08 -2.07 3.02
C GLY A 249 11.08 -1.30 2.14
N CYS A 250 12.32 -1.16 2.59
CA CYS A 250 13.39 -0.47 1.87
C CYS A 250 13.78 -1.20 0.58
N THR A 251 13.96 -2.53 0.63
CA THR A 251 14.32 -3.33 -0.55
C THR A 251 13.19 -3.39 -1.58
N THR A 252 11.93 -3.41 -1.14
CA THR A 252 10.77 -3.30 -2.02
C THR A 252 10.69 -1.91 -2.66
N ALA A 253 10.99 -0.85 -1.90
CA ALA A 253 11.06 0.52 -2.40
C ALA A 253 12.13 0.68 -3.50
N LEU A 254 13.32 0.11 -3.30
CA LEU A 254 14.36 0.05 -4.32
C LEU A 254 13.93 -0.78 -5.54
N GLY A 255 13.21 -1.88 -5.31
CA GLY A 255 12.63 -2.68 -6.37
C GLY A 255 11.68 -1.90 -7.31
N TYR A 256 10.92 -0.93 -6.78
CA TYR A 256 10.12 -0.02 -7.62
C TYR A 256 10.97 0.83 -8.56
N LEU A 257 12.17 1.20 -8.14
CA LEU A 257 13.11 1.99 -8.94
C LEU A 257 13.86 1.14 -9.97
N GLY A 258 13.64 -0.18 -10.00
CA GLY A 258 14.33 -1.12 -10.89
C GLY A 258 15.55 -1.80 -10.26
N GLU A 259 15.91 -1.42 -9.03
CA GLU A 259 17.02 -2.00 -8.27
C GLU A 259 16.61 -3.36 -7.68
N TRP A 260 16.86 -4.43 -8.43
CA TRP A 260 16.39 -5.78 -8.09
C TRP A 260 17.31 -6.53 -7.12
N GLU A 261 18.60 -6.20 -7.03
CA GLU A 261 19.55 -6.97 -6.23
C GLU A 261 19.23 -6.97 -4.72
N PRO A 262 18.84 -5.83 -4.10
CA PRO A 262 18.52 -5.81 -2.67
C PRO A 262 17.36 -6.73 -2.31
N ILE A 263 16.28 -6.73 -3.08
CA ILE A 263 15.11 -7.58 -2.77
C ILE A 263 15.43 -9.07 -2.92
N LEU A 264 16.24 -9.46 -3.92
CA LEU A 264 16.70 -10.85 -4.05
C LEU A 264 17.67 -11.25 -2.94
N THR A 265 18.52 -10.32 -2.50
CA THR A 265 19.49 -10.57 -1.43
C THR A 265 18.82 -10.88 -0.11
N HIS A 266 17.71 -10.23 0.15
CA HIS A 266 16.94 -10.39 1.36
C HIS A 266 15.78 -11.36 1.22
N LEU A 267 15.69 -12.22 0.21
CA LEU A 267 14.65 -13.27 0.21
C LEU A 267 14.85 -14.24 1.38
N GLY A 268 13.80 -14.46 2.17
CA GLY A 268 13.80 -15.38 3.31
C GLY A 268 12.70 -16.44 3.23
N PRO A 269 12.82 -17.54 3.99
CA PRO A 269 11.70 -18.46 4.21
C PRO A 269 10.59 -17.78 5.03
N GLY A 270 9.34 -18.22 4.84
CA GLY A 270 8.20 -17.74 5.64
C GLY A 270 7.63 -16.36 5.24
N GLU A 271 8.14 -15.73 4.18
CA GLU A 271 7.68 -14.42 3.71
C GLU A 271 7.15 -14.51 2.27
N PRO A 272 6.04 -15.25 2.00
CA PRO A 272 5.52 -15.49 0.64
C PRO A 272 5.24 -14.21 -0.15
N TRP A 273 4.89 -13.12 0.54
CA TRP A 273 4.70 -11.81 -0.10
C TRP A 273 5.98 -11.21 -0.68
N MET A 274 7.16 -11.48 -0.09
CA MET A 274 8.44 -11.02 -0.64
C MET A 274 8.79 -11.73 -1.93
N HIS A 275 8.50 -13.03 -2.01
CA HIS A 275 8.68 -13.80 -3.24
C HIS A 275 7.79 -13.25 -4.36
N GLN A 276 6.53 -12.94 -4.03
CA GLN A 276 5.62 -12.27 -4.97
C GLN A 276 6.13 -10.87 -5.36
N ALA A 277 6.67 -10.11 -4.40
CA ALA A 277 7.25 -8.79 -4.66
C ALA A 277 8.45 -8.87 -5.61
N ALA A 278 9.37 -9.81 -5.40
CA ALA A 278 10.49 -10.06 -6.31
C ALA A 278 10.01 -10.38 -7.72
N HIS A 279 9.02 -11.27 -7.87
CA HIS A 279 8.42 -11.54 -9.19
C HIS A 279 7.81 -10.29 -9.84
N ASN A 280 7.13 -9.45 -9.06
CA ASN A 280 6.53 -8.22 -9.57
C ASN A 280 7.58 -7.18 -9.96
N VAL A 281 8.71 -7.09 -9.25
CA VAL A 281 9.86 -6.23 -9.62
C VAL A 281 10.36 -6.57 -11.02
N PHE A 282 10.64 -7.84 -11.30
CA PHE A 282 11.06 -8.28 -12.64
C PHE A 282 9.95 -8.18 -13.69
N LYS A 283 8.68 -8.22 -13.27
CA LYS A 283 7.54 -8.10 -14.19
C LYS A 283 7.28 -6.67 -14.62
N HIS A 284 7.48 -5.70 -13.73
CA HIS A 284 6.94 -4.35 -13.90
C HIS A 284 8.00 -3.25 -13.89
N TRP A 285 9.11 -3.41 -13.15
CA TRP A 285 9.99 -2.29 -12.80
C TRP A 285 11.43 -2.43 -13.31
N VAL A 286 11.95 -3.66 -13.40
CA VAL A 286 13.28 -3.90 -13.96
C VAL A 286 13.31 -3.51 -15.44
N SER A 287 14.41 -2.87 -15.84
CA SER A 287 14.63 -2.43 -17.21
C SER A 287 14.41 -3.56 -18.23
N ARG A 288 13.91 -3.17 -19.41
CA ARG A 288 13.85 -4.06 -20.57
C ARG A 288 15.18 -4.18 -21.30
N ASP A 289 16.17 -3.38 -20.90
CA ASP A 289 17.53 -3.48 -21.42
C ASP A 289 18.11 -4.89 -21.24
N LEU A 290 18.76 -5.38 -22.29
CA LEU A 290 19.25 -6.75 -22.33
C LEU A 290 20.47 -6.93 -21.41
N ALA A 291 21.36 -5.94 -21.34
CA ALA A 291 22.55 -6.02 -20.49
C ALA A 291 22.18 -6.08 -19.01
N GLU A 292 21.18 -5.29 -18.60
CA GLU A 292 20.64 -5.33 -17.25
C GLU A 292 20.01 -6.68 -16.88
N ARG A 293 19.27 -7.28 -17.82
CA ARG A 293 18.68 -8.62 -17.64
C ARG A 293 19.74 -9.72 -17.57
N GLU A 294 20.78 -9.62 -18.38
CA GLU A 294 21.93 -10.52 -18.30
C GLU A 294 22.67 -10.38 -16.97
N ARG A 295 22.86 -9.14 -16.47
CA ARG A 295 23.44 -8.87 -15.15
C ARG A 295 22.65 -9.58 -14.05
N ALA A 296 21.33 -9.44 -14.06
CA ALA A 296 20.45 -10.12 -13.12
C ALA A 296 20.53 -11.64 -13.21
N ALA A 297 20.46 -12.20 -14.43
CA ALA A 297 20.54 -13.64 -14.64
C ALA A 297 21.87 -14.23 -14.15
N ARG A 298 22.99 -13.57 -14.46
CA ARG A 298 24.33 -14.00 -13.99
C ARG A 298 24.43 -13.95 -12.46
N TRP A 299 23.91 -12.91 -11.83
CA TRP A 299 23.88 -12.79 -10.37
C TRP A 299 23.06 -13.93 -9.73
N ILE A 300 21.86 -14.19 -10.25
CA ILE A 300 20.98 -15.26 -9.74
C ILE A 300 21.65 -16.63 -9.91
N ALA A 301 22.18 -16.92 -11.09
CA ALA A 301 22.88 -18.17 -11.37
C ALA A 301 24.11 -18.35 -10.47
N ARG A 302 24.85 -17.27 -10.16
CA ARG A 302 25.96 -17.30 -9.21
C ARG A 302 25.47 -17.61 -7.80
N ARG A 303 24.44 -16.92 -7.32
CA ARG A 303 23.89 -17.11 -5.97
C ARG A 303 23.35 -18.52 -5.74
N LEU A 304 22.62 -19.07 -6.70
CA LEU A 304 22.11 -20.45 -6.66
C LEU A 304 23.25 -21.49 -6.57
N ARG A 305 24.42 -21.19 -7.15
CA ARG A 305 25.59 -22.07 -7.11
C ARG A 305 26.36 -21.96 -5.80
N THR A 306 26.61 -20.73 -5.33
CA THR A 306 27.47 -20.47 -4.17
C THR A 306 26.77 -20.72 -2.83
N HIS A 307 25.46 -20.53 -2.75
CA HIS A 307 24.68 -20.70 -1.52
C HIS A 307 23.79 -21.94 -1.62
N ARG A 308 24.38 -23.12 -1.36
CA ARG A 308 23.66 -24.42 -1.45
C ARG A 308 22.69 -24.68 -0.30
N ASP A 309 22.73 -23.85 0.73
CA ASP A 309 21.90 -23.86 1.94
C ASP A 309 20.68 -22.94 1.84
N LEU A 310 20.48 -22.25 0.71
CA LEU A 310 19.26 -21.46 0.47
C LEU A 310 18.01 -22.30 0.73
N ALA A 311 17.05 -21.73 1.48
CA ALA A 311 15.75 -22.33 1.72
C ALA A 311 15.05 -22.72 0.41
N PRO A 312 14.25 -23.81 0.38
CA PRO A 312 13.61 -24.31 -0.84
C PRO A 312 12.80 -23.24 -1.57
N GLU A 313 12.06 -22.40 -0.85
CA GLU A 313 11.22 -21.35 -1.41
C GLU A 313 12.07 -20.27 -2.10
N VAL A 314 13.17 -19.86 -1.46
CA VAL A 314 14.12 -18.89 -2.03
C VAL A 314 14.76 -19.45 -3.30
N ARG A 315 15.19 -20.71 -3.27
CA ARG A 315 15.76 -21.39 -4.44
C ARG A 315 14.75 -21.48 -5.58
N SER A 316 13.50 -21.82 -5.27
CA SER A 316 12.41 -21.90 -6.25
C SER A 316 12.17 -20.55 -6.92
N THR A 317 12.02 -19.48 -6.13
CA THR A 317 11.80 -18.12 -6.68
C THR A 317 12.95 -17.64 -7.53
N LEU A 318 14.20 -17.83 -7.08
CA LEU A 318 15.38 -17.50 -7.88
C LEU A 318 15.46 -18.32 -9.17
N GLY A 319 15.18 -19.63 -9.11
CA GLY A 319 15.14 -20.50 -10.30
C GLY A 319 14.10 -20.06 -11.32
N THR A 320 12.87 -19.78 -10.88
CA THR A 320 11.80 -19.29 -11.77
C THR A 320 12.14 -17.93 -12.39
N LEU A 321 12.78 -17.03 -11.64
CA LEU A 321 13.24 -15.75 -12.17
C LEU A 321 14.35 -15.93 -13.20
N LEU A 322 15.32 -16.82 -12.95
CA LEU A 322 16.38 -17.15 -13.90
C LEU A 322 15.80 -17.72 -15.20
N GLU A 323 14.94 -18.73 -15.13
CA GLU A 323 14.28 -19.32 -16.31
C GLU A 323 13.49 -18.29 -17.12
N ARG A 324 12.85 -17.33 -16.43
CA ARG A 324 12.16 -16.23 -17.09
C ARG A 324 13.15 -15.31 -17.82
N LEU A 325 14.22 -14.90 -17.15
CA LEU A 325 15.24 -14.03 -17.74
C LEU A 325 15.92 -14.70 -18.94
N GLU A 326 16.30 -15.96 -18.84
CA GLU A 326 16.92 -16.72 -19.94
C GLU A 326 15.99 -16.80 -21.17
N ARG A 327 14.68 -17.02 -20.96
CA ARG A 327 13.69 -16.98 -22.05
C ARG A 327 13.58 -15.59 -22.68
N GLU A 328 13.60 -14.54 -21.86
CA GLU A 328 13.52 -13.17 -22.34
C GLU A 328 14.81 -12.71 -23.04
N ILE A 329 15.97 -13.24 -22.65
CA ILE A 329 17.27 -12.99 -23.29
C ILE A 329 17.42 -13.84 -24.58
N GLY A 330 16.79 -15.01 -24.62
CA GLY A 330 16.84 -15.94 -25.76
C GLY A 330 18.02 -16.94 -25.71
N ARG A 331 18.70 -17.06 -24.57
CA ARG A 331 19.77 -18.05 -24.34
C ARG A 331 19.88 -18.41 -22.86
N HIS A 332 20.42 -19.59 -22.57
CA HIS A 332 20.77 -19.97 -21.21
C HIS A 332 21.97 -19.17 -20.71
N ILE A 333 21.91 -18.73 -19.46
CA ILE A 333 22.96 -18.03 -18.74
C ILE A 333 23.59 -19.08 -17.80
N GLY A 334 24.32 -20.02 -18.40
CA GLY A 334 24.97 -21.14 -17.72
C GLY A 334 26.40 -21.34 -18.18
N TRP A 335 27.34 -21.27 -17.22
CA TRP A 335 28.77 -21.63 -17.29
C TRP A 335 29.59 -21.00 -18.43
N GLU A 336 29.84 -19.69 -18.36
CA GLU A 336 31.16 -19.20 -18.75
C GLU A 336 32.04 -19.31 -17.51
N GLU A 337 32.98 -20.28 -17.53
CA GLU A 337 34.17 -20.18 -16.70
C GLU A 337 34.76 -18.80 -16.99
N GLU A 338 35.07 -18.03 -15.95
CA GLU A 338 36.10 -17.00 -16.05
C GLU A 338 37.42 -17.76 -16.30
N GLY A 339 37.57 -18.28 -17.52
CA GLY A 339 38.72 -19.01 -18.01
C GLY A 339 39.86 -18.01 -18.17
N GLY A 340 40.92 -18.27 -17.41
CA GLY A 340 42.06 -17.38 -17.25
C GLY A 340 42.69 -16.92 -18.56
N VAL A 341 42.98 -15.63 -18.60
CA VAL A 341 44.12 -15.12 -19.36
C VAL A 341 45.31 -15.14 -18.41
N GLU A 342 45.84 -16.33 -18.15
CA GLU A 342 47.22 -16.54 -17.72
C GLU A 342 47.95 -17.18 -18.89
N GLY A 343 49.03 -16.56 -19.36
CA GLY A 343 49.99 -17.19 -20.27
C GLY A 343 50.10 -16.56 -21.65
N ALA A 344 50.61 -15.34 -21.73
CA ALA A 344 51.35 -14.88 -22.90
C ALA A 344 52.63 -14.14 -22.45
N GLU A 345 53.51 -14.88 -21.76
CA GLU A 345 54.95 -14.62 -21.77
C GLU A 345 55.66 -15.86 -22.34
N GLY A 346 56.48 -15.65 -23.37
CA GLY A 346 57.59 -16.54 -23.71
C GLY A 346 57.44 -17.41 -24.96
N ALA A 347 57.73 -16.83 -26.13
CA ALA A 347 58.64 -17.42 -27.13
C ALA A 347 59.19 -16.31 -28.04
#